data_AF-A0A5N3VPS8-F1
#
_entry.id   AF-A0A5N3VPS8-F1
#
_cell.length_a   1.000
_cell.length_b   1.000
_cell.length_c   1.000
_cell.angle_alpha   90.00
_cell.angle_beta   90.00
_cell.angle_gamma   90.00
#
_symmetry.space_group_name_H-M   'P 1'
#
loop_
_entity.id
_entity.type
_entity.pdbx_description
1 polymer ?
#
loop_
_entity_poly.entity_id
_entity_poly.type
_entity_poly.pdbx_seq_one_letter_code
_entity_poly.pdbx_strand_id
1 'polypeptide(L)'
;MRNKRPRSEAAARTCFWPIRLTSKLPDTMVHFTTEEKAAVASLWAKVNVEVVGSESLARLLIVYPWTQRLFDSFGNLYSESAIMGNPKVKAHGRKVLNSFGNATKHMDDLKGTFTDLSELHCDKLHVDPENFRLLGNMILIVLATHFSKEFTPQIQAAWQKLTNAVANALAHKYH
;
A
#
# COMPACT_ATOMS: atom_id res chain seq x y z
N MET A 1 11.15 41.53 56.40
CA MET A 1 10.85 40.17 56.90
C MET A 1 9.90 39.48 55.94
N ARG A 2 10.26 38.26 55.53
CA ARG A 2 9.46 37.17 54.93
C ARG A 2 8.44 37.54 53.83
N ASN A 3 8.75 37.35 52.54
CA ASN A 3 8.84 36.07 51.82
C ASN A 3 7.46 35.42 51.56
N LYS A 4 6.91 35.64 50.36
CA LYS A 4 6.12 34.64 49.64
C LYS A 4 6.56 34.64 48.17
N ARG A 5 7.29 33.58 47.82
CA ARG A 5 7.86 33.27 46.51
C ARG A 5 6.76 33.17 45.43
N PRO A 6 7.05 33.53 44.18
CA PRO A 6 6.21 33.13 43.06
C PRO A 6 6.31 31.61 42.88
N ARG A 7 5.16 30.94 42.69
CA ARG A 7 5.14 29.53 42.29
C ARG A 7 5.68 29.44 40.87
N SER A 8 6.87 28.87 40.75
CA SER A 8 7.34 28.23 39.54
C SER A 8 6.47 27.01 39.26
N GLU A 9 5.86 26.96 38.09
CA GLU A 9 5.47 25.68 37.49
C GLU A 9 5.82 25.74 36.00
N ALA A 10 7.09 25.42 35.75
CA ALA A 10 7.52 24.90 34.48
C ALA A 10 6.86 23.52 34.30
N ALA A 11 5.98 23.37 33.31
CA ALA A 11 5.73 22.11 32.59
C ALA A 11 4.57 22.29 31.59
N ALA A 12 4.84 22.91 30.44
CA ALA A 12 4.03 22.69 29.24
C ALA A 12 4.90 22.71 27.97
N ARG A 13 6.15 22.26 28.11
CA ARG A 13 7.04 21.95 26.99
C ARG A 13 7.25 20.43 26.97
N THR A 14 6.21 19.71 26.57
CA THR A 14 6.32 18.29 26.22
C THR A 14 5.98 18.13 24.74
N CYS A 15 7.06 18.08 23.96
CA CYS A 15 7.18 17.28 22.75
C CYS A 15 6.20 17.56 21.58
N PHE A 16 6.20 18.79 21.05
CA PHE A 16 5.97 18.96 19.61
C PHE A 16 7.29 18.63 18.91
N TRP A 17 7.56 17.33 18.74
CA TRP A 17 8.59 16.89 17.83
C TRP A 17 8.05 17.11 16.40
N PRO A 18 8.67 17.94 15.54
CA PRO A 18 8.40 17.83 14.13
C PRO A 18 9.14 16.58 13.67
N ILE A 19 8.45 15.43 13.55
CA ILE A 19 9.09 14.29 12.86
C ILE A 19 8.92 14.72 11.42
N ARG A 20 9.87 15.52 10.93
CA ARG A 20 10.17 15.52 9.51
C ARG A 20 10.63 14.09 9.25
N LEU A 21 9.71 13.22 8.82
CA LEU A 21 10.01 11.92 8.26
C LEU A 21 10.70 12.17 6.91
N THR A 22 11.92 12.71 6.96
CA THR A 22 12.94 12.40 5.96
C THR A 22 13.77 11.26 6.54
N SER A 23 13.12 10.17 6.98
CA SER A 23 13.81 8.91 7.02
C SER A 23 13.96 8.50 5.56
N LYS A 24 15.09 8.86 4.94
CA LYS A 24 15.61 8.07 3.84
C LYS A 24 15.67 6.66 4.38
N LEU A 25 14.69 5.84 4.02
CA LEU A 25 14.76 4.42 4.25
C LEU A 25 16.05 3.98 3.55
N PRO A 26 16.97 3.28 4.25
CA PRO A 26 18.14 2.74 3.57
C PRO A 26 17.63 1.95 2.37
N ASP A 27 18.37 2.03 1.28
CA ASP A 27 18.05 1.39 0.01
C ASP A 27 18.27 -0.14 0.11
N THR A 28 17.82 -0.73 1.21
CA THR A 28 17.88 -2.15 1.52
C THR A 28 17.09 -2.86 0.44
N MET A 29 17.83 -3.50 -0.47
CA MET A 29 17.30 -4.53 -1.33
C MET A 29 16.49 -5.48 -0.46
N VAL A 30 15.19 -5.57 -0.73
CA VAL A 30 14.30 -6.42 0.05
C VAL A 30 14.62 -7.86 -0.36
N HIS A 31 15.31 -8.59 0.51
CA HIS A 31 15.64 -9.99 0.27
C HIS A 31 14.53 -10.89 0.82
N PHE A 32 14.00 -11.77 -0.03
CA PHE A 32 13.03 -12.79 0.37
C PHE A 32 13.70 -14.14 0.59
N THR A 33 13.38 -14.83 1.69
CA THR A 33 13.83 -16.20 1.90
C THR A 33 13.11 -17.16 0.97
N THR A 34 13.63 -18.39 0.84
CA THR A 34 12.98 -19.44 0.04
C THR A 34 11.57 -19.74 0.54
N GLU A 35 11.38 -19.74 1.86
CA GLU A 35 10.08 -19.99 2.51
C GLU A 35 9.10 -18.85 2.22
N GLU A 36 9.56 -17.60 2.28
CA GLU A 36 8.72 -16.43 1.95
C GLU A 36 8.30 -16.44 0.48
N LYS A 37 9.23 -16.76 -0.44
CA LYS A 37 8.91 -16.90 -1.87
C LYS A 37 7.90 -18.01 -2.12
N ALA A 38 8.07 -19.17 -1.47
CA ALA A 38 7.13 -20.28 -1.56
C ALA A 38 5.74 -19.92 -0.97
N ALA A 39 5.70 -19.20 0.15
CA ALA A 39 4.45 -18.72 0.75
C ALA A 39 3.70 -17.74 -0.18
N VAL A 40 4.40 -16.81 -0.81
CA VAL A 40 3.81 -15.90 -1.80
C VAL A 40 3.31 -16.68 -3.02
N ALA A 41 4.13 -17.54 -3.61
CA ALA A 41 3.79 -18.28 -4.82
C ALA A 41 2.62 -19.25 -4.61
N SER A 42 2.58 -19.95 -3.47
CA SER A 42 1.51 -20.92 -3.15
C SER A 42 0.14 -20.27 -2.99
N LEU A 43 0.07 -19.09 -2.37
CA LEU A 43 -1.18 -18.34 -2.32
C LEU A 43 -1.52 -17.75 -3.69
N TRP A 44 -0.54 -17.14 -4.38
CA TRP A 44 -0.75 -16.52 -5.68
C TRP A 44 -1.34 -17.47 -6.72
N ALA A 45 -0.93 -18.74 -6.73
CA ALA A 45 -1.45 -19.77 -7.63
C ALA A 45 -2.97 -19.98 -7.52
N LYS A 46 -3.59 -19.55 -6.40
CA LYS A 46 -5.03 -19.68 -6.14
C LYS A 46 -5.78 -18.35 -6.28
N VAL A 47 -5.09 -17.24 -6.49
CA VAL A 47 -5.70 -15.90 -6.53
C VAL A 47 -6.52 -15.73 -7.80
N ASN A 48 -7.81 -15.41 -7.65
CA ASN A 48 -8.61 -14.89 -8.74
C ASN A 48 -8.29 -13.39 -8.92
N VAL A 49 -7.51 -13.09 -9.97
CA VAL A 49 -6.99 -11.74 -10.21
C VAL A 49 -8.10 -10.71 -10.43
N GLU A 50 -9.19 -11.08 -11.09
CA GLU A 50 -10.28 -10.15 -11.38
C GLU A 50 -11.03 -9.79 -10.10
N VAL A 51 -11.35 -10.79 -9.27
CA VAL A 51 -12.10 -10.61 -8.03
C VAL A 51 -11.26 -9.85 -7.00
N VAL A 52 -10.07 -10.36 -6.66
CA VAL A 52 -9.23 -9.75 -5.63
C VAL A 52 -8.80 -8.34 -6.05
N GLY A 53 -8.46 -8.13 -7.32
CA GLY A 53 -8.00 -6.84 -7.81
C GLY A 53 -9.11 -5.79 -7.80
N SER A 54 -10.30 -6.16 -8.27
CA SER A 54 -11.45 -5.24 -8.27
C SER A 54 -11.90 -4.87 -6.85
N GLU A 55 -11.99 -5.83 -5.94
CA GLU A 55 -12.36 -5.58 -4.55
C GLU A 55 -11.31 -4.74 -3.82
N SER A 56 -10.02 -4.98 -4.07
CA SER A 56 -8.94 -4.21 -3.42
C SER A 56 -8.98 -2.74 -3.81
N LEU A 57 -9.16 -2.44 -5.10
CA LEU A 57 -9.26 -1.05 -5.57
C LEU A 57 -10.57 -0.41 -5.11
N ALA A 58 -11.69 -1.12 -5.16
CA ALA A 58 -12.96 -0.58 -4.69
C ALA A 58 -12.91 -0.24 -3.19
N ARG A 59 -12.34 -1.12 -2.36
CA ARG A 59 -12.14 -0.87 -0.92
C ARG A 59 -11.22 0.32 -0.66
N LEU A 60 -10.15 0.50 -1.45
CA LEU A 60 -9.32 1.71 -1.38
C LEU A 60 -10.17 2.99 -1.57
N LEU A 61 -10.99 3.02 -2.62
CA LEU A 61 -11.83 4.18 -2.95
C LEU A 61 -12.94 4.45 -1.92
N ILE A 62 -13.43 3.41 -1.25
CA ILE A 62 -14.47 3.51 -0.21
C ILE A 62 -13.87 3.94 1.13
N VAL A 63 -12.81 3.26 1.58
CA VAL A 63 -12.20 3.48 2.90
C VAL A 63 -11.37 4.76 2.93
N TYR A 64 -10.76 5.12 1.80
CA TYR A 64 -9.92 6.30 1.65
C TYR A 64 -10.45 7.20 0.53
N PRO A 65 -11.58 7.90 0.76
CA PRO A 65 -12.32 8.61 -0.30
C PRO A 65 -11.52 9.72 -0.98
N TRP A 66 -10.48 10.27 -0.34
CA TRP A 66 -9.59 11.24 -0.99
C TRP A 66 -8.84 10.67 -2.20
N THR A 67 -8.70 9.34 -2.29
CA THR A 67 -8.06 8.67 -3.43
C THR A 67 -8.90 8.73 -4.70
N GLN A 68 -10.21 8.98 -4.59
CA GLN A 68 -11.11 9.09 -5.73
C GLN A 68 -10.70 10.18 -6.73
N ARG A 69 -10.03 11.26 -6.26
CA ARG A 69 -9.49 12.34 -7.11
C ARG A 69 -8.49 11.87 -8.18
N LEU A 70 -7.88 10.70 -7.97
CA LEU A 70 -6.95 10.09 -8.94
C LEU A 70 -7.70 9.41 -10.10
N PHE A 71 -9.02 9.26 -9.98
CA PHE A 71 -9.87 8.46 -10.84
C PHE A 71 -11.08 9.24 -11.39
N ASP A 72 -10.97 10.56 -11.56
CA ASP A 72 -12.06 11.42 -12.05
C ASP A 72 -12.66 10.92 -13.39
N SER A 73 -11.83 10.30 -14.24
CA SER A 73 -12.26 9.72 -15.52
C SER A 73 -13.10 8.44 -15.38
N PHE A 74 -13.28 7.90 -14.17
CA PHE A 74 -14.01 6.66 -13.91
C PHE A 74 -15.52 6.86 -13.77
N GLY A 75 -15.99 8.10 -13.75
CA GLY A 75 -17.41 8.43 -13.67
C GLY A 75 -17.92 8.37 -12.23
N ASN A 76 -19.09 7.74 -12.02
CA ASN A 76 -19.74 7.73 -10.71
C ASN A 76 -18.97 6.89 -9.68
N LEU A 77 -18.48 7.56 -8.62
CA LEU A 77 -17.79 6.97 -7.47
C LEU A 77 -18.38 7.46 -6.12
N TYR A 78 -19.62 7.96 -6.11
CA TYR A 78 -20.19 8.65 -4.93
C TYR A 78 -20.81 7.75 -3.87
N SER A 79 -21.01 6.46 -4.17
CA SER A 79 -21.56 5.48 -3.23
C SER A 79 -20.79 4.16 -3.32
N GLU A 80 -20.83 3.35 -2.26
CA GLU A 80 -20.25 2.02 -2.24
C GLU A 80 -20.75 1.17 -3.41
N SER A 81 -22.07 1.12 -3.63
CA SER A 81 -22.67 0.35 -4.73
C SER A 81 -22.21 0.83 -6.11
N ALA A 82 -22.05 2.15 -6.29
CA ALA A 82 -21.54 2.71 -7.53
C ALA A 82 -20.07 2.30 -7.74
N ILE A 83 -19.22 2.40 -6.72
CA ILE A 83 -17.80 2.04 -6.79
C ILE A 83 -17.64 0.53 -7.08
N MET A 84 -18.31 -0.33 -6.30
CA MET A 84 -18.22 -1.79 -6.44
C MET A 84 -18.77 -2.28 -7.79
N GLY A 85 -19.79 -1.58 -8.33
CA GLY A 85 -20.38 -1.87 -9.63
C GLY A 85 -19.61 -1.29 -10.83
N ASN A 86 -18.67 -0.37 -10.61
CA ASN A 86 -18.06 0.41 -11.69
C ASN A 86 -17.14 -0.44 -12.58
N PRO A 87 -17.41 -0.55 -13.90
CA PRO A 87 -16.60 -1.39 -14.79
C PRO A 87 -15.17 -0.90 -14.96
N LYS A 88 -14.92 0.42 -14.86
CA LYS A 88 -13.56 0.99 -14.93
C LYS A 88 -12.77 0.69 -13.66
N VAL A 89 -13.40 0.74 -12.49
CA VAL A 89 -12.79 0.29 -11.22
C VAL A 89 -12.40 -1.18 -11.33
N LYS A 90 -13.32 -2.04 -11.77
CA LYS A 90 -13.02 -3.49 -11.94
C LYS A 90 -11.86 -3.73 -12.91
N ALA A 91 -11.88 -3.08 -14.06
CA ALA A 91 -10.84 -3.21 -15.07
C ALA A 91 -9.48 -2.70 -14.59
N HIS A 92 -9.45 -1.59 -13.85
CA HIS A 92 -8.21 -1.05 -13.30
C HIS A 92 -7.68 -1.89 -12.13
N GLY A 93 -8.55 -2.36 -11.24
CA GLY A 93 -8.19 -3.28 -10.17
C GLY A 93 -7.52 -4.56 -10.68
N ARG A 94 -8.01 -5.11 -11.80
CA ARG A 94 -7.35 -6.22 -12.49
C ARG A 94 -5.95 -5.85 -13.00
N LYS A 95 -5.75 -4.66 -13.56
CA LYS A 95 -4.41 -4.20 -14.01
C LYS A 95 -3.45 -4.08 -12.83
N VAL A 96 -3.90 -3.50 -11.73
CA VAL A 96 -3.12 -3.41 -10.48
C VAL A 96 -2.72 -4.79 -10.00
N LEU A 97 -3.65 -5.73 -9.87
CA LEU A 97 -3.30 -7.03 -9.33
C LEU A 97 -2.46 -7.88 -10.31
N ASN A 98 -2.62 -7.69 -11.62
CA ASN A 98 -1.70 -8.25 -12.62
C ASN A 98 -0.25 -7.76 -12.43
N SER A 99 -0.03 -6.50 -12.05
CA SER A 99 1.34 -6.03 -11.76
C SER A 99 1.93 -6.70 -10.53
N PHE A 100 1.11 -7.02 -9.52
CA PHE A 100 1.55 -7.88 -8.41
C PHE A 100 1.92 -9.29 -8.88
N GLY A 101 1.22 -9.83 -9.89
CA GLY A 101 1.61 -11.09 -10.54
C GLY A 101 2.97 -11.05 -11.24
N ASN A 102 3.42 -9.88 -11.68
CA ASN A 102 4.79 -9.71 -12.15
C ASN A 102 5.76 -9.60 -10.94
N ALA A 103 5.36 -8.91 -9.87
CA ALA A 103 6.15 -8.83 -8.64
C ALA A 103 6.47 -10.23 -8.07
N THR A 104 5.50 -11.15 -8.07
CA THR A 104 5.71 -12.53 -7.56
C THR A 104 6.71 -13.34 -8.40
N LYS A 105 6.91 -12.98 -9.68
CA LYS A 105 7.90 -13.61 -10.57
C LYS A 105 9.29 -12.98 -10.48
N HIS A 106 9.37 -11.73 -10.02
CA HIS A 106 10.59 -10.93 -10.00
C HIS A 106 10.90 -10.40 -8.59
N MET A 107 10.69 -11.21 -7.57
CA MET A 107 10.85 -10.82 -6.16
C MET A 107 12.28 -10.39 -5.79
N ASP A 108 13.28 -10.79 -6.57
CA ASP A 108 14.69 -10.40 -6.39
C ASP A 108 15.04 -9.06 -7.08
N ASP A 109 14.21 -8.58 -8.01
CA ASP A 109 14.41 -7.32 -8.75
C ASP A 109 13.10 -6.55 -8.92
N LEU A 110 12.50 -6.16 -7.79
CA LEU A 110 11.27 -5.35 -7.80
C LEU A 110 11.53 -3.92 -8.32
N LYS A 111 12.72 -3.36 -8.06
CA LYS A 111 13.05 -2.01 -8.53
C LYS A 111 13.12 -1.94 -10.05
N GLY A 112 13.84 -2.86 -10.69
CA GLY A 112 13.88 -2.94 -12.15
C GLY A 112 12.49 -3.20 -12.74
N THR A 113 11.76 -4.17 -12.16
CA THR A 113 10.41 -4.54 -12.64
C THR A 113 9.40 -3.39 -12.61
N PHE A 114 9.47 -2.49 -11.62
CA PHE A 114 8.51 -1.41 -11.43
C PHE A 114 9.01 -0.04 -11.88
N THR A 115 10.16 0.07 -12.55
CA THR A 115 10.76 1.36 -12.95
C THR A 115 9.79 2.19 -13.80
N ASP A 116 9.25 1.64 -14.88
CA ASP A 116 8.31 2.36 -15.77
C ASP A 116 7.02 2.76 -15.05
N LEU A 117 6.52 1.90 -14.14
CA LEU A 117 5.35 2.22 -13.33
C LEU A 117 5.65 3.32 -12.31
N SER A 118 6.85 3.34 -11.73
CA SER A 118 7.30 4.38 -10.80
C SER A 118 7.30 5.74 -11.49
N GLU A 119 7.89 5.83 -12.70
CA GLU A 119 7.90 7.05 -13.51
C GLU A 119 6.49 7.51 -13.87
N LEU A 120 5.61 6.60 -14.29
CA LEU A 120 4.22 6.93 -14.59
C LEU A 120 3.50 7.53 -13.38
N HIS A 121 3.61 6.91 -12.20
CA HIS A 121 2.90 7.39 -11.02
C HIS A 121 3.49 8.68 -10.44
N CYS A 122 4.81 8.83 -10.52
CA CYS A 122 5.54 10.03 -10.09
C CYS A 122 5.27 11.22 -11.01
N ASP A 123 5.68 11.10 -12.27
CA ASP A 123 5.83 12.26 -13.16
C ASP A 123 4.51 12.67 -13.81
N LYS A 124 3.59 11.72 -14.01
CA LYS A 124 2.33 11.99 -14.70
C LYS A 124 1.16 12.07 -13.73
N LEU A 125 1.06 11.12 -12.81
CA LEU A 125 -0.11 11.01 -11.92
C LEU A 125 0.06 11.73 -10.58
N HIS A 126 1.30 12.11 -10.21
CA HIS A 126 1.61 12.82 -8.96
C HIS A 126 0.97 12.15 -7.73
N VAL A 127 1.01 10.82 -7.68
CA VAL A 127 0.39 10.05 -6.60
C VAL A 127 1.26 10.14 -5.35
N ASP A 128 0.67 10.51 -4.20
CA ASP A 128 1.43 10.47 -2.95
C ASP A 128 1.86 9.02 -2.64
N PRO A 129 3.15 8.74 -2.41
CA PRO A 129 3.67 7.40 -2.12
C PRO A 129 2.94 6.65 -0.99
N GLU A 130 2.37 7.36 -0.01
CA GLU A 130 1.62 6.72 1.07
C GLU A 130 0.41 5.93 0.54
N ASN A 131 -0.20 6.37 -0.58
CA ASN A 131 -1.34 5.67 -1.18
C ASN A 131 -0.97 4.27 -1.70
N PHE A 132 0.29 4.01 -2.08
CA PHE A 132 0.72 2.66 -2.46
C PHE A 132 0.69 1.71 -1.26
N ARG A 133 1.08 2.21 -0.08
CA ARG A 133 1.03 1.46 1.17
C ARG A 133 -0.41 1.16 1.57
N LEU A 134 -1.31 2.12 1.42
CA LEU A 134 -2.75 1.94 1.68
C LEU A 134 -3.35 0.88 0.76
N LEU A 135 -3.03 0.91 -0.53
CA LEU A 135 -3.47 -0.12 -1.49
C LEU A 135 -2.90 -1.49 -1.13
N GLY A 136 -1.63 -1.57 -0.73
CA GLY A 136 -1.02 -2.80 -0.22
C GLY A 136 -1.77 -3.39 0.97
N ASN A 137 -2.21 -2.55 1.91
CA ASN A 137 -3.02 -2.98 3.05
C ASN A 137 -4.40 -3.50 2.60
N MET A 138 -5.05 -2.85 1.63
CA MET A 138 -6.34 -3.31 1.09
C MET A 138 -6.21 -4.69 0.44
N ILE A 139 -5.13 -4.94 -0.30
CA ILE A 139 -4.85 -6.26 -0.90
C ILE A 139 -4.74 -7.33 0.19
N LEU A 140 -4.03 -7.07 1.29
CA LEU A 140 -3.90 -8.03 2.39
C LEU A 140 -5.23 -8.34 3.06
N ILE A 141 -6.07 -7.34 3.29
CA ILE A 141 -7.40 -7.52 3.85
C ILE A 141 -8.26 -8.39 2.93
N VAL A 142 -8.24 -8.11 1.62
CA VAL A 142 -9.01 -8.90 0.64
C VAL A 142 -8.49 -10.34 0.59
N LEU A 143 -7.18 -10.56 0.52
CA LEU A 143 -6.61 -11.91 0.57
C LEU A 143 -7.02 -12.65 1.85
N ALA A 144 -6.99 -12.00 3.01
CA ALA A 144 -7.46 -12.59 4.26
C ALA A 144 -8.94 -12.99 4.20
N THR A 145 -9.80 -12.17 3.58
CA THR A 145 -11.23 -12.51 3.44
C THR A 145 -11.46 -13.71 2.51
N HIS A 146 -10.73 -13.81 1.40
CA HIS A 146 -10.92 -14.88 0.41
C HIS A 146 -10.32 -16.22 0.84
N PHE A 147 -9.19 -16.19 1.56
CA PHE A 147 -8.45 -17.40 1.93
C PHE A 147 -8.63 -17.81 3.39
N SER A 148 -9.15 -16.94 4.26
CA SER A 148 -9.53 -17.22 5.64
C SER A 148 -8.46 -18.05 6.39
N LYS A 149 -8.70 -19.34 6.64
CA LYS A 149 -7.79 -20.24 7.38
C LYS A 149 -6.46 -20.50 6.64
N GLU A 150 -6.46 -20.40 5.31
CA GLU A 150 -5.24 -20.56 4.51
C GLU A 150 -4.34 -19.33 4.62
N PHE A 151 -4.87 -18.16 4.96
CA PHE A 151 -4.09 -16.93 5.15
C PHE A 151 -3.46 -16.89 6.55
N THR A 152 -2.54 -17.81 6.79
CA THR A 152 -1.84 -17.94 8.08
C THR A 152 -0.97 -16.71 8.38
N PRO A 153 -0.57 -16.49 9.65
CA PRO A 153 0.34 -15.39 9.99
C PRO A 153 1.65 -15.38 9.19
N GLN A 154 2.16 -16.57 8.83
CA GLN A 154 3.36 -16.71 8.00
C GLN A 154 3.12 -16.24 6.56
N ILE A 155 1.99 -16.63 5.95
CA ILE A 155 1.61 -16.15 4.62
C ILE A 155 1.35 -14.64 4.66
N GLN A 156 0.64 -14.15 5.69
CA GLN A 156 0.40 -12.73 5.87
C GLN A 156 1.72 -11.94 5.97
N ALA A 157 2.69 -12.41 6.75
CA ALA A 157 3.99 -11.75 6.88
C ALA A 157 4.74 -11.67 5.53
N ALA A 158 4.78 -12.77 4.78
CA ALA A 158 5.42 -12.81 3.47
C ALA A 158 4.73 -11.87 2.46
N TRP A 159 3.38 -11.88 2.43
CA TRP A 159 2.61 -10.97 1.57
C TRP A 159 2.72 -9.51 1.99
N GLN A 160 2.76 -9.21 3.28
CA GLN A 160 2.97 -7.85 3.78
C GLN A 160 4.36 -7.33 3.39
N LYS A 161 5.38 -8.19 3.44
CA LYS A 161 6.72 -7.86 2.97
C LYS A 161 6.71 -7.57 1.47
N LEU A 162 6.01 -8.38 0.67
CA LEU A 162 5.83 -8.14 -0.77
C LEU A 162 5.14 -6.81 -1.06
N THR A 163 4.00 -6.52 -0.43
CA THR A 163 3.26 -5.27 -0.68
C THR A 163 4.05 -4.04 -0.28
N ASN A 164 4.79 -4.09 0.84
CA ASN A 164 5.70 -3.01 1.24
C ASN A 164 6.87 -2.84 0.25
N ALA A 165 7.44 -3.95 -0.24
CA ALA A 165 8.53 -3.90 -1.21
C ALA A 165 8.09 -3.30 -2.55
N VAL A 166 6.89 -3.66 -3.02
CA VAL A 166 6.29 -3.06 -4.23
C VAL A 166 6.00 -1.58 -4.03
N ALA A 167 5.46 -1.17 -2.87
CA ALA A 167 5.24 0.24 -2.56
C ALA A 167 6.55 1.04 -2.57
N ASN A 168 7.63 0.50 -1.98
CA ASN A 168 8.95 1.12 -2.00
C ASN A 168 9.52 1.21 -3.42
N ALA A 169 9.34 0.17 -4.25
CA ALA A 169 9.79 0.18 -5.64
C ALA A 169 9.05 1.24 -6.48
N LEU A 170 7.74 1.39 -6.28
CA LEU A 170 6.93 2.43 -6.94
C LEU A 170 7.29 3.84 -6.47
N ALA A 171 7.70 3.99 -5.21
CA ALA A 171 8.14 5.26 -4.64
C ALA A 171 9.59 5.64 -5.00
N HIS A 172 10.34 4.77 -5.67
CA HIS A 172 11.78 4.96 -5.85
C HIS A 172 12.14 6.25 -6.61
N LYS A 173 11.38 6.62 -7.64
CA LYS A 173 11.63 7.84 -8.44
C LYS A 173 11.23 9.16 -7.75
N TYR A 174 10.57 9.10 -6.58
CA TYR A 174 10.19 10.30 -5.82
C TYR A 174 11.37 10.87 -5.00
N HIS A 175 12.51 10.17 -4.95
CA HIS A 175 13.67 10.48 -4.12
C HIS A 175 14.98 10.32 -4.90
#